data_AF-A0A1A8N149-F1
#
_entry.id   AF-A0A1A8N149-F1
#
_cell.length_a   1.000
_cell.length_b   1.000
_cell.length_c   1.000
_cell.angle_alpha   90.00
_cell.angle_beta   90.00
_cell.angle_gamma   90.00
#
_symmetry.space_group_name_H-M   'P 1'
#
loop_
_entity.id
_entity.type
_entity.pdbx_description
1 polymer ?
#
loop_
_entity_poly.entity_id
_entity_poly.type
_entity_poly.pdbx_seq_one_letter_code
_entity_poly.pdbx_strand_id
1 'polypeptide(L)' 'KRLKEANEIAKTHLDKAKLKMKVQYDKTATRRNFAVGDKVLVLTPLSNSALSTKFEGPFEIL' A
#
# COMPACT_ATOMS: atom_id res chain seq x y z
N LYS A 1 -17.36 17.52 18.40
CA LYS A 1 -16.08 17.44 19.13
C LYS A 1 -15.64 15.99 19.37
N ARG A 2 -16.45 15.17 20.07
CA ARG A 2 -16.16 13.75 20.38
C ARG A 2 -15.89 12.83 19.18
N LEU A 3 -16.65 12.96 18.08
CA LEU A 3 -16.43 12.13 16.88
C LEU A 3 -15.07 12.38 16.24
N LYS A 4 -14.63 13.64 16.20
CA LYS A 4 -13.30 14.00 15.67
C LYS A 4 -12.20 13.38 16.52
N GLU A 5 -12.30 13.49 17.84
CA GLU A 5 -11.35 12.87 18.78
C GLU A 5 -11.31 11.35 18.64
N ALA A 6 -12.49 10.70 18.53
CA ALA A 6 -12.57 9.26 18.29
C ALA A 6 -11.94 8.85 16.95
N ASN A 7 -12.14 9.64 15.89
CA ASN A 7 -11.52 9.40 14.58
C ASN A 7 -10.00 9.56 14.62
N GLU A 8 -9.47 10.55 15.34
CA GLU A 8 -8.02 10.69 15.53
C GLU A 8 -7.43 9.49 16.26
N ILE A 9 -8.09 9.03 17.33
CA ILE A 9 -7.68 7.81 18.05
C ILE A 9 -7.68 6.62 17.09
N ALA A 10 -8.79 6.38 16.37
CA ALA A 10 -8.89 5.29 15.42
C ALA A 10 -7.79 5.34 14.34
N LYS A 11 -7.50 6.53 13.80
CA LYS A 11 -6.43 6.75 12.82
C LYS A 11 -5.06 6.38 13.39
N THR A 12 -4.75 6.81 14.62
CA THR A 12 -3.46 6.50 15.25
C THR A 12 -3.26 4.98 15.45
N HIS A 13 -4.31 4.25 15.83
CA HIS A 13 -4.26 2.81 15.97
C HIS A 13 -4.12 2.10 14.62
N LEU A 14 -4.84 2.59 13.61
CA LEU A 14 -4.78 2.08 12.24
C LEU A 14 -3.38 2.25 11.63
N ASP A 15 -2.72 3.39 11.86
CA ASP A 15 -1.35 3.64 11.40
C ASP A 15 -0.34 2.70 12.08
N LYS A 16 -0.47 2.48 13.40
CA LYS A 16 0.35 1.50 14.13
C LYS A 16 0.16 0.07 13.61
N ALA A 17 -1.08 -0.32 13.34
CA ALA A 17 -1.39 -1.65 12.80
C ALA A 17 -0.78 -1.83 11.39
N LYS A 18 -0.95 -0.84 10.50
CA LYS A 18 -0.35 -0.84 9.15
C LYS A 18 1.16 -1.00 9.20
N LEU A 19 1.84 -0.30 10.12
CA LEU A 19 3.28 -0.42 10.28
C LEU A 19 3.68 -1.85 10.67
N LYS A 20 2.99 -2.45 11.66
CA LYS A 20 3.26 -3.83 12.08
C LYS A 20 3.05 -4.84 10.95
N MET A 21 1.99 -4.66 10.16
CA MET A 21 1.70 -5.49 8.98
C MET A 21 2.81 -5.39 7.93
N LYS A 22 3.25 -4.17 7.61
CA LYS A 22 4.34 -3.93 6.66
C LYS A 22 5.63 -4.61 7.11
N VAL A 23 6.03 -4.45 8.38
CA VAL A 23 7.23 -5.07 8.92
C VAL A 23 7.20 -6.59 8.78
N GLN A 24 6.04 -7.21 8.98
CA GLN A 24 5.93 -8.66 8.83
C GLN A 24 5.97 -9.08 7.35
N TYR A 25 5.30 -8.34 6.46
CA TYR A 25 5.28 -8.62 5.03
C TYR A 25 6.68 -8.48 4.40
N ASP A 26 7.41 -7.42 4.74
CA ASP A 26 8.73 -7.12 4.16
C ASP A 26 9.78 -8.22 4.44
N LYS A 27 9.59 -9.04 5.47
CA LYS A 27 10.51 -10.15 5.80
C LYS A 27 10.59 -11.22 4.71
N THR A 28 9.50 -11.45 3.98
CA THR A 28 9.43 -12.48 2.93
C THR A 28 9.22 -11.87 1.54
N ALA A 29 9.16 -10.54 1.45
CA ALA A 29 8.95 -9.85 0.20
C ALA A 29 10.20 -9.94 -0.69
N THR A 30 10.00 -10.33 -1.95
CA THR A 30 11.05 -10.29 -2.97
C THR A 30 11.34 -8.83 -3.34
N ARG A 31 12.61 -8.42 -3.26
CA ARG A 31 13.04 -7.12 -3.77
C ARG A 31 12.89 -7.08 -5.28
N ARG A 32 12.24 -6.03 -5.78
CA ARG A 32 12.06 -5.77 -7.21
C ARG A 32 13.03 -4.66 -7.60
N ASN A 33 13.91 -4.94 -8.55
CA ASN A 33 14.80 -3.96 -9.15
C ASN A 33 14.27 -3.67 -10.55
N PHE A 34 14.16 -2.40 -10.90
CA PHE A 34 13.70 -1.96 -12.21
C PHE A 34 14.80 -1.16 -12.90
N ALA A 35 14.90 -1.31 -14.21
CA ALA A 35 15.79 -0.56 -15.09
C ALA A 35 14.99 0.24 -16.11
N VAL A 36 15.61 1.28 -16.67
CA VAL A 36 15.03 2.06 -17.78
C VAL A 36 14.70 1.11 -18.94
N GLY A 37 13.48 1.22 -19.47
CA GLY A 37 12.94 0.34 -20.50
C GLY A 37 12.14 -0.86 -19.98
N ASP A 38 12.15 -1.14 -18.67
CA ASP A 38 11.35 -2.23 -18.10
C ASP A 38 9.85 -1.94 -18.24
N LYS A 39 9.09 -2.96 -18.69
CA LYS A 39 7.63 -2.92 -18.72
C LYS A 39 7.06 -3.45 -17.41
N VAL A 40 6.44 -2.57 -16.64
CA VAL A 40 5.93 -2.87 -15.29
C VAL A 40 4.43 -2.63 -15.19
N LEU A 41 3.80 -3.31 -14.22
CA LEU A 41 2.43 -3.02 -13.81
C LEU A 41 2.44 -2.21 -12.51
N VAL A 42 1.61 -1.17 -12.45
CA VAL A 42 1.44 -0.33 -11.26
C VAL A 42 0.27 -0.84 -10.45
N LEU A 43 0.49 -1.06 -9.15
CA LEU A 43 -0.57 -1.38 -8.20
C LEU A 43 -1.33 -0.09 -7.84
N THR A 44 -2.60 -0.02 -8.24
CA THR A 44 -3.48 1.12 -7.96
C THR A 44 -4.37 0.81 -6.76
N PRO A 45 -4.37 1.65 -5.71
CA PRO A 45 -5.20 1.43 -4.53
C PRO A 45 -6.68 1.54 -4.88
N LEU A 46 -7.47 0.55 -4.46
CA LEU A 46 -8.92 0.57 -4.59
C LEU A 46 -9.55 1.14 -3.33
N SER A 47 -10.29 2.24 -3.46
CA SER A 47 -10.94 2.92 -2.33
C SER A 47 -12.11 2.12 -1.74
N ASN A 48 -12.67 1.20 -2.50
CA ASN A 48 -13.87 0.43 -2.16
C ASN A 48 -13.59 -1.00 -1.66
N SER A 49 -12.35 -1.49 -1.73
CA SER A 49 -12.01 -2.83 -1.26
C SER A 49 -10.57 -2.90 -0.77
N ALA A 50 -10.40 -3.26 0.51
CA ALA A 50 -9.09 -3.42 1.13
C ALA A 50 -8.38 -4.73 0.72
N LEU A 51 -9.10 -5.69 0.12
CA LEU A 51 -8.58 -7.01 -0.25
C LEU A 51 -8.46 -7.20 -1.77
N SER A 52 -9.00 -6.28 -2.55
CA SER A 52 -8.88 -6.31 -4.01
C SER A 52 -7.69 -5.49 -4.44
N THR A 53 -6.93 -6.01 -5.41
CA THR A 53 -5.79 -5.32 -6.02
C THR A 53 -6.10 -5.05 -7.48
N LYS A 54 -5.80 -3.83 -7.94
CA LYS A 54 -5.89 -3.46 -9.36
C LYS A 54 -4.48 -3.16 -9.87
N PHE A 55 -4.08 -3.87 -10.92
CA PHE A 55 -2.84 -3.59 -11.64
C PHE A 55 -3.14 -2.90 -12.97
N GLU A 56 -2.39 -1.87 -13.29
CA GLU A 56 -2.52 -1.10 -14.53
C GLU A 56 -1.20 -1.11 -15.31
N GLY A 57 -1.27 -1.06 -16.65
CA GLY A 57 -0.11 -1.04 -17.53
C GLY A 57 -0.24 -2.00 -18.73
N PRO A 58 0.88 -2.36 -19.39
CA PRO A 58 2.27 -2.10 -18.98
C PRO A 58 2.70 -0.66 -19.18
N PHE A 59 3.47 -0.14 -18.23
CA PHE A 59 4.18 1.14 -18.32
C PHE A 59 5.67 0.89 -18.47
N GLU A 60 6.34 1.78 -19.19
CA GLU A 60 7.80 1.75 -19.33
C GLU A 60 8.46 2.63 -18.27
N ILE A 61 9.49 2.11 -17.61
CA ILE A 61 10.34 2.88 -16.70
C ILE A 61 11.21 3.83 -17.53
N LEU A 62 11.11 5.14 -17.27
CA LEU A 62 11.92 6.19 -17.90
C LEU A 62 13.24 6.44 -17.18
#